data_AF-A0A1L6FCN4-F1
#
_entry.id   AF-A0A1L6FCN4-F1
#
_cell.length_a   1.000
_cell.length_b   1.000
_cell.length_c   1.000
_cell.angle_alpha   90.00
_cell.angle_beta   90.00
_cell.angle_gamma   90.00
#
_symmetry.space_group_name_H-M   'P 1'
#
loop_
_entity.id
_entity.type
_entity.pdbx_description
1 polymer ?
#
loop_
_entity_poly.entity_id
_entity_poly.type
_entity_poly.pdbx_seq_one_letter_code
_entity_poly.pdbx_strand_id
1 'polypeptide(L)'
;MAVLESIRQGGPFPYRKDGSVFHNRERLLPTRPRGYYREYTVPTPGARDRGARRIVTGGEPPEVFYYTADHYRSFRRIEPLP
;
A
#
# COMPACT_ATOMS: atom_id res chain seq x y z
N MET A 1 11.62 -6.04 -0.29
CA MET A 1 11.40 -4.66 0.21
C MET A 1 10.91 -4.78 1.64
N ALA A 2 11.58 -4.16 2.62
CA ALA A 2 11.25 -4.31 4.05
C ALA A 2 9.76 -4.08 4.38
N VAL A 3 9.10 -3.15 3.66
CA VAL A 3 7.67 -2.87 3.85
C VAL A 3 6.77 -4.07 3.55
N LEU A 4 7.08 -4.88 2.53
CA LEU A 4 6.29 -6.06 2.19
C LEU A 4 6.38 -7.12 3.29
N GLU A 5 7.53 -7.26 3.94
CA GLU A 5 7.72 -8.16 5.08
C GLU A 5 6.92 -7.68 6.29
N SER A 6 6.98 -6.38 6.61
CA SER A 6 6.16 -5.80 7.68
C SER A 6 4.66 -5.96 7.42
N ILE A 7 4.20 -5.82 6.18
CA ILE A 7 2.80 -6.06 5.81
C ILE A 7 2.43 -7.53 6.07
N ARG A 8 3.26 -8.48 5.67
CA ARG A 8 3.02 -9.92 5.91
C ARG A 8 3.01 -10.27 7.40
N GLN A 9 3.81 -9.57 8.21
CA GLN A 9 3.90 -9.76 9.66
C GLN A 9 2.85 -8.97 10.47
N GLY A 10 2.06 -8.10 9.81
CA GLY A 10 1.09 -7.24 10.48
C GLY A 10 1.69 -6.03 11.21
N GLY A 11 2.96 -5.69 10.94
CA GLY A 11 3.67 -4.58 11.54
C GLY A 11 5.07 -4.97 12.05
N PRO A 12 5.78 -4.05 12.72
CA PRO A 12 5.37 -2.68 13.06
C PRO A 12 5.32 -1.75 11.83
N PHE A 13 4.50 -0.70 11.90
CA PHE A 13 4.40 0.31 10.84
C PHE A 13 4.87 1.69 11.32
N PRO A 14 5.72 2.38 10.53
CA PRO A 14 6.32 3.65 10.96
C PRO A 14 5.35 4.84 10.92
N TYR A 15 4.29 4.79 10.10
CA TYR A 15 3.34 5.90 10.00
C TYR A 15 1.94 5.50 10.45
N ARG A 16 1.26 6.40 11.17
CA ARG A 16 -0.12 6.22 11.66
C ARG A 16 -1.15 5.86 10.59
N LYS A 17 -0.87 6.19 9.32
CA LYS A 17 -1.78 5.92 8.21
C LYS A 17 -1.58 4.51 7.62
N ASP A 18 -0.47 3.85 7.91
CA ASP A 18 -0.18 2.51 7.40
C ASP A 18 -1.20 1.51 7.97
N GLY A 19 -1.79 0.69 7.09
CA GLY A 19 -2.89 -0.22 7.40
C GLY A 19 -4.28 0.42 7.33
N SER A 20 -4.40 1.73 7.09
CA SER A 20 -5.69 2.40 6.88
C SER A 20 -6.37 1.96 5.60
N VAL A 21 -7.70 2.03 5.57
CA VAL A 21 -8.50 1.74 4.37
C VAL A 21 -8.14 2.68 3.23
N PHE A 22 -7.78 2.11 2.08
CA PHE A 22 -7.69 2.81 0.81
C PHE A 22 -9.03 2.74 0.09
N HIS A 23 -9.61 3.89 -0.25
CA HIS A 23 -10.98 3.96 -0.75
C HIS A 23 -11.13 3.72 -2.26
N ASN A 24 -10.04 3.72 -3.04
CA ASN A 24 -10.08 3.57 -4.50
C ASN A 24 -11.12 4.49 -5.19
N ARG A 25 -11.16 5.78 -4.81
CA ARG A 25 -12.20 6.73 -5.24
C ARG A 25 -12.14 7.01 -6.74
N GLU A 26 -10.92 7.07 -7.26
CA GLU A 26 -10.58 7.30 -8.66
C GLU A 26 -10.74 6.02 -9.50
N ARG A 27 -11.06 4.88 -8.86
CA ARG A 27 -11.31 3.57 -9.50
C ARG A 27 -10.17 3.09 -10.42
N LEU A 28 -8.93 3.37 -10.03
CA LEU A 28 -7.73 2.92 -10.75
C LEU A 28 -7.38 1.46 -10.45
N LEU A 29 -7.91 0.91 -9.35
CA LEU A 29 -7.87 -0.53 -9.05
C LEU A 29 -9.24 -1.16 -9.32
N PRO A 30 -9.33 -2.50 -9.46
CA PRO A 30 -10.62 -3.19 -9.59
C PRO A 30 -11.64 -2.79 -8.52
N THR A 31 -12.92 -2.75 -8.87
CA THR A 31 -13.98 -2.40 -7.91
C THR A 31 -14.18 -3.55 -6.92
N ARG A 32 -14.09 -3.23 -5.61
CA ARG A 32 -14.24 -4.18 -4.50
C ARG A 32 -15.02 -3.53 -3.34
N PRO A 33 -15.58 -4.33 -2.41
CA PRO A 33 -16.27 -3.80 -1.24
C PRO A 33 -15.40 -2.83 -0.41
N ARG A 34 -16.05 -1.92 0.31
CA ARG A 34 -15.36 -0.98 1.22
C ARG A 34 -14.54 -1.76 2.25
N GLY A 35 -13.30 -1.33 2.47
CA GLY A 35 -12.39 -1.98 3.40
C GLY A 35 -11.53 -3.08 2.79
N TYR A 36 -11.78 -3.47 1.52
CA TYR A 36 -10.97 -4.48 0.84
C TYR A 36 -9.51 -4.05 0.66
N TYR A 37 -9.27 -2.76 0.41
CA TYR A 37 -7.93 -2.22 0.19
C TYR A 37 -7.37 -1.52 1.42
N ARG A 38 -6.07 -1.72 1.70
CA ARG A 38 -5.30 -1.00 2.73
C ARG A 38 -4.06 -0.35 2.14
N GLU A 39 -3.64 0.79 2.67
CA GLU A 39 -2.44 1.51 2.21
C GLU A 39 -1.28 1.44 3.21
N TYR A 40 -0.05 1.43 2.68
CA TYR A 40 1.20 1.40 3.45
C TYR A 40 2.23 2.31 2.81
N THR A 41 2.99 3.03 3.63
CA THR A 41 4.02 3.95 3.20
C THR A 41 5.27 3.21 2.75
N VAL A 42 5.80 3.57 1.59
CA VAL A 42 7.14 3.17 1.17
C VAL A 42 8.07 4.36 1.41
N PRO A 43 9.05 4.24 2.33
CA PRO A 43 9.97 5.35 2.62
C PRO A 43 10.67 5.85 1.36
N THR A 44 10.73 7.18 1.23
CA THR A 44 11.50 7.84 0.19
C THR A 44 12.78 8.38 0.84
N PRO A 45 13.98 7.94 0.43
CA PRO A 45 15.22 8.43 1.00
C PRO A 45 15.30 9.97 0.98
N GLY A 46 15.61 10.57 2.13
CA GLY A 46 15.70 12.02 2.29
C GLY A 46 14.37 12.77 2.44
N ALA A 47 13.22 12.10 2.30
CA ALA A 47 11.92 12.73 2.58
C ALA A 47 11.73 12.95 4.09
N ARG A 48 11.24 14.13 4.48
CA ARG A 48 10.87 14.45 5.87
C ARG A 48 9.45 14.04 6.22
N ASP A 49 8.66 13.66 5.22
CA ASP A 49 7.28 13.23 5.34
C ASP A 49 7.12 11.80 4.80
N ARG A 50 5.87 11.38 4.54
CA ARG A 50 5.56 10.05 3.99
C ARG A 50 6.01 9.89 2.52
N GLY A 51 6.39 10.96 1.83
CA GLY A 51 6.63 10.98 0.39
C GLY A 51 5.40 10.57 -0.43
N ALA A 52 5.61 10.30 -1.72
CA ALA A 52 4.55 9.92 -2.67
C ALA A 52 4.37 8.40 -2.85
N ARG A 53 5.32 7.60 -2.36
CA ARG A 53 5.39 6.15 -2.64
C ARG A 53 4.54 5.34 -1.67
N ARG A 54 3.71 4.43 -2.19
CA ARG A 54 2.84 3.57 -1.37
C ARG A 54 2.75 2.17 -1.94
N ILE A 55 2.47 1.23 -1.05
CA ILE A 55 1.90 -0.08 -1.40
C ILE A 55 0.43 -0.05 -0.99
N VAL A 56 -0.44 -0.51 -1.89
CA VAL A 56 -1.84 -0.81 -1.59
C VAL A 56 -2.02 -2.31 -1.67
N THR A 57 -2.49 -2.92 -0.59
CA THR A 57 -2.88 -4.34 -0.58
C THR A 57 -4.37 -4.50 -0.76
N GLY A 58 -4.80 -5.65 -1.27
CA GLY A 58 -6.20 -6.06 -1.31
C GLY A 58 -6.41 -7.43 -0.65
N GLY A 59 -7.47 -7.57 0.14
CA GLY A 59 -7.79 -8.78 0.89
C GLY A 59 -7.33 -8.75 2.35
N GLU A 60 -7.87 -9.68 3.13
CA GLU A 60 -7.50 -9.92 4.53
C GLU A 60 -7.51 -11.44 4.76
N PRO A 61 -6.36 -12.14 4.69
CA PRO A 61 -5.01 -11.60 4.49
C PRO A 61 -4.78 -11.04 3.06
N PRO A 62 -3.74 -10.19 2.85
CA PRO A 62 -3.41 -9.65 1.53
C PRO A 62 -3.19 -10.70 0.44
N GLU A 63 -3.96 -10.63 -0.65
CA GLU A 63 -3.85 -11.50 -1.82
C GLU A 63 -3.20 -10.80 -3.02
N VAL A 64 -3.34 -9.48 -3.09
CA VAL A 64 -2.84 -8.65 -4.19
C VAL A 64 -2.12 -7.42 -3.67
N PHE A 65 -1.10 -6.99 -4.40
CA PHE A 65 -0.23 -5.87 -4.03
C PHE A 65 -0.08 -4.94 -5.22
N TYR A 66 -0.24 -3.65 -4.97
CA TYR A 66 -0.08 -2.59 -5.95
C TYR A 66 0.91 -1.56 -5.43
N TYR A 67 1.83 -1.13 -6.28
CA TYR A 67 2.76 -0.06 -5.99
C TYR A 67 2.36 1.21 -6.75
N THR A 68 2.40 2.34 -6.05
CA THR A 68 2.32 3.68 -6.65
C THR A 68 3.57 4.46 -6.25
N ALA A 69 4.17 5.16 -7.20
CA ALA A 69 5.29 6.07 -6.98
C ALA A 69 4.87 7.54 -6.97
N ASP A 70 3.63 7.83 -7.32
CA ASP A 70 3.15 9.14 -7.78
C ASP A 70 1.93 9.62 -6.99
N HIS A 71 1.79 9.16 -5.75
CA HIS A 71 0.71 9.53 -4.85
C HIS A 71 -0.67 9.15 -5.40
N TYR A 72 -0.84 7.85 -5.70
CA TYR A 72 -2.08 7.21 -6.17
C TYR A 72 -2.55 7.65 -7.56
N ARG A 73 -1.70 8.29 -8.38
CA ARG A 73 -2.03 8.69 -9.76
C ARG A 73 -1.92 7.53 -10.75
N SER A 74 -1.04 6.56 -10.49
CA SER A 74 -0.95 5.32 -11.24
C SER A 74 -0.53 4.16 -10.33
N PHE A 75 -0.83 2.94 -10.77
CA PHE A 75 -0.52 1.72 -10.04
C PHE A 75 0.15 0.69 -10.94
N ARG A 76 1.06 -0.08 -10.36
CA ARG A 76 1.60 -1.31 -10.93
C ARG A 76 1.32 -2.45 -9.98
N ARG A 77 0.74 -3.54 -10.48
CA ARG A 77 0.65 -4.77 -9.70
C ARG A 77 2.06 -5.30 -9.49
N ILE A 78 2.35 -5.70 -8.25
CA ILE A 78 3.63 -6.30 -7.88
C ILE A 78 3.35 -7.62 -7.16
N GLU A 79 4.34 -8.50 -7.15
CA GLU A 79 4.34 -9.67 -6.29
C GLU A 79 5.23 -9.39 -5.08
N PRO A 80 4.80 -9.76 -3.87
CA PRO A 80 5.74 -9.86 -2.78
C PRO A 80 6.77 -10.92 -3.18
N LEU A 81 8.06 -10.55 -3.15
CA LEU A 81 9.15 -11.50 -3.39
C LEU A 81 8.89 -12.78 -2.55
N PRO A 82 9.17 -13.97 -3.12
CA PRO A 82 8.85 -15.25 -2.49
C PRO A 82 9.33 -15.33 -1.03
#